data_AF-A0A561VFJ7-F1
#
_entry.id   AF-A0A561VFJ7-F1
#
_cell.length_a   1.000
_cell.length_b   1.000
_cell.length_c   1.000
_cell.angle_alpha   90.00
_cell.angle_beta   90.00
_cell.angle_gamma   90.00
#
_symmetry.space_group_name_H-M   'P 1'
#
loop_
_entity.id
_entity.type
_entity.pdbx_description
1 polymer ?
#
loop_
_entity_poly.entity_id
_entity_poly.type
_entity_poly.pdbx_seq_one_letter_code
_entity_poly.pdbx_strand_id
1 'polypeptide(L)'
;MAAWPFLMESPGRGGDRLRVSDVMSFAGGSGVHGTERREDHRYAPAMDTEERLRRIRRWLWIVLVGLFLSGATAFPLEIEVRWLLRALDPLAADLPALVGWIERVHTGLVETGDRYPFMLYGTDWLAFAHLVLAVAFWGPLRDPVRNVWVVQLGMIACAGIVPLALICGPIRDIPWFWTLVDLSFAVGAFPPLWFAYRHIRAIEAAGAPAAPPVSAPAA
;
A
#
# COMPACT_ATOMS: atom_id res chain seq x y z
N MET A 1 -22.34 -27.76 -8.10
CA MET A 1 -21.95 -28.11 -6.72
C MET A 1 -20.66 -27.34 -6.43
N ALA A 2 -20.54 -26.35 -5.56
CA ALA A 2 -21.37 -25.88 -4.47
C ALA A 2 -21.47 -24.35 -4.50
N ALA A 3 -22.66 -23.84 -4.18
CA ALA A 3 -23.00 -22.44 -4.06
C ALA A 3 -22.53 -21.88 -2.70
N TRP A 4 -22.04 -20.65 -2.66
CA TRP A 4 -21.86 -19.85 -1.46
C TRP A 4 -23.13 -19.03 -1.22
N PRO A 5 -23.96 -19.32 -0.20
CA PRO A 5 -25.09 -18.46 0.13
C PRO A 5 -24.63 -17.32 1.04
N PHE A 6 -24.61 -16.16 0.40
CA PHE A 6 -24.80 -14.81 0.90
C PHE A 6 -25.76 -14.74 2.11
N LEU A 7 -25.26 -14.38 3.29
CA LEU A 7 -26.07 -14.06 4.47
C LEU A 7 -26.19 -12.53 4.58
N MET A 8 -27.19 -12.00 3.88
CA MET A 8 -27.79 -10.69 4.15
C MET A 8 -28.91 -10.90 5.16
N GLU A 9 -28.79 -10.35 6.38
CA GLU A 9 -29.98 -10.09 7.20
C GLU A 9 -29.77 -8.92 8.18
N SER A 10 -30.40 -7.79 7.86
CA SER A 10 -30.97 -6.80 8.76
C SER A 10 -31.92 -5.95 7.93
N PRO A 11 -33.14 -5.62 8.39
CA PRO A 11 -33.29 -4.65 9.47
C PRO A 11 -34.52 -4.85 10.40
N GLY A 12 -34.32 -4.62 11.71
CA GLY A 12 -35.41 -4.45 12.67
C GLY A 12 -35.62 -2.97 13.02
N ARG A 13 -36.71 -2.39 12.54
CA ARG A 13 -37.26 -1.07 12.91
C ARG A 13 -38.01 -1.17 14.25
N GLY A 14 -37.73 -0.24 15.15
CA GLY A 14 -38.58 0.22 16.27
C GLY A 14 -37.86 1.41 16.90
N GLY A 15 -38.34 2.64 16.94
CA GLY A 15 -39.71 3.09 17.14
C GLY A 15 -39.95 3.27 18.64
N ASP A 16 -39.47 4.37 19.25
CA ASP A 16 -40.34 5.32 19.95
C ASP A 16 -39.62 6.36 20.84
N ARG A 17 -40.15 7.59 20.73
CA ARG A 17 -40.38 8.61 21.78
C ARG A 17 -39.19 9.32 22.43
N LEU A 18 -38.91 10.48 21.82
CA LEU A 18 -38.55 11.72 22.50
C LEU A 18 -39.48 11.98 23.70
N ARG A 19 -38.93 12.14 24.90
CA ARG A 19 -39.60 12.83 26.01
C ARG A 19 -39.08 14.25 26.10
N VAL A 20 -39.99 15.17 25.82
CA VAL A 20 -39.92 16.61 26.13
C VAL A 20 -40.33 16.76 27.59
N SER A 21 -39.37 16.76 28.52
CA SER A 21 -39.55 17.25 29.90
C SER A 21 -38.28 16.99 30.72
N ASP A 22 -37.29 17.89 30.60
CA ASP A 22 -36.40 18.29 31.71
C ASP A 22 -35.98 19.76 31.45
N VAL A 23 -37.01 20.55 31.13
CA VAL A 23 -36.99 22.00 31.31
C VAL A 23 -37.23 22.22 32.79
N MET A 24 -36.16 22.44 33.56
CA MET A 24 -36.09 23.35 34.72
C MET A 24 -34.84 23.06 35.55
N SER A 25 -33.76 23.79 35.24
CA SER A 25 -32.73 24.22 36.20
C SER A 25 -31.80 25.16 35.42
N PHE A 26 -31.29 26.29 35.87
CA PHE A 26 -31.51 27.21 36.97
C PHE A 26 -30.51 28.36 36.70
N ALA A 27 -30.80 29.56 37.17
CA ALA A 27 -29.89 30.69 37.36
C ALA A 27 -29.28 31.41 36.14
N GLY A 28 -29.53 32.71 36.13
CA GLY A 28 -28.82 33.69 35.32
C GLY A 28 -27.36 33.88 35.74
N GLY A 29 -26.60 34.52 34.85
CA GLY A 29 -25.21 34.86 35.04
C GLY A 29 -24.68 35.58 33.82
N SER A 30 -24.77 36.91 33.86
CA SER A 30 -24.11 37.85 32.94
C SER A 30 -22.61 37.60 32.82
N GLY A 31 -22.10 37.58 31.59
CA GLY A 31 -20.66 37.51 31.31
C GLY A 31 -20.35 37.73 29.84
N VAL A 32 -20.10 38.99 29.49
CA VAL A 32 -19.43 39.38 28.25
C VAL A 32 -17.96 38.92 28.35
N HIS A 33 -17.53 38.00 27.49
CA HIS A 33 -16.22 38.00 26.81
C HIS A 33 -15.97 36.67 26.05
N GLY A 34 -15.66 36.78 24.76
CA GLY A 34 -14.85 35.78 24.05
C GLY A 34 -15.59 34.83 23.11
N THR A 35 -16.12 35.33 21.99
CA THR A 35 -16.69 34.47 20.93
C THR A 35 -15.77 34.18 19.75
N GLU A 36 -14.53 34.71 19.70
CA GLU A 36 -13.62 34.44 18.57
C GLU A 36 -12.77 33.17 18.69
N ARG A 37 -12.65 32.54 19.87
CA ARG A 37 -11.74 31.40 20.08
C ARG A 37 -12.31 30.02 19.68
N ARG A 38 -13.61 29.93 19.32
CA ARG A 38 -14.29 28.63 19.11
C ARG A 38 -14.26 28.13 17.67
N GLU A 39 -13.99 29.01 16.69
CA GLU A 39 -14.01 28.66 15.27
C GLU A 39 -12.64 28.14 14.77
N ASP A 40 -11.53 28.71 15.27
CA ASP A 40 -10.17 28.27 14.92
C ASP A 40 -9.91 26.79 15.23
N HIS A 41 -10.47 26.29 16.34
CA HIS A 41 -10.21 24.93 16.81
C HIS A 41 -10.95 23.84 16.02
N ARG A 42 -12.02 24.18 15.30
CA ARG A 42 -12.78 23.22 14.47
C ARG A 42 -12.26 23.16 13.04
N TYR A 43 -11.70 24.25 12.53
CA TYR A 43 -11.10 24.31 11.20
C TYR A 43 -9.69 23.69 11.15
N ALA A 44 -8.88 23.90 12.20
CA ALA A 44 -7.54 23.31 12.33
C ALA A 44 -7.48 21.76 12.15
N PRO A 45 -8.34 20.94 12.78
CA PRO A 45 -8.28 19.48 12.65
C PRO A 45 -8.68 18.97 11.26
N ALA A 46 -9.61 19.64 10.58
CA ALA A 46 -9.99 19.29 9.21
C ALA A 46 -8.86 19.59 8.21
N MET A 47 -8.18 20.73 8.37
CA MET A 47 -7.03 21.11 7.55
C MET A 47 -5.81 20.19 7.75
N ASP A 48 -5.53 19.77 9.00
CA ASP A 48 -4.47 18.77 9.28
C ASP A 48 -4.80 17.41 8.66
N THR A 49 -6.08 17.01 8.69
CA THR A 49 -6.55 15.77 8.07
C THR A 49 -6.34 15.78 6.55
N GLU A 50 -6.73 16.87 5.86
CA GLU A 50 -6.56 16.97 4.41
C GLU A 50 -5.08 17.00 3.99
N GLU A 51 -4.21 17.67 4.75
CA GLU A 51 -2.76 17.63 4.51
C GLU A 51 -2.20 16.20 4.67
N ARG A 52 -2.62 15.47 5.71
CA ARG A 52 -2.23 14.07 5.91
C ARG A 52 -2.72 13.18 4.76
N LEU A 53 -3.97 13.34 4.31
CA LEU A 53 -4.53 12.60 3.17
C LEU A 53 -3.73 12.86 1.88
N ARG A 54 -3.34 14.11 1.61
CA ARG A 54 -2.50 14.43 0.45
C ARG A 54 -1.12 13.77 0.53
N ARG A 55 -0.50 13.71 1.72
CA ARG A 55 0.77 13.01 1.94
C ARG A 55 0.63 11.50 1.75
N ILE A 56 -0.43 10.90 2.32
CA ILE A 56 -0.74 9.48 2.14
C ILE A 56 -0.87 9.15 0.66
N ARG A 57 -1.71 9.89 -0.08
CA ARG A 57 -1.91 9.67 -1.51
C ARG A 57 -0.61 9.78 -2.30
N ARG A 58 0.27 10.73 -1.97
CA ARG A 58 1.58 10.89 -2.63
C ARG A 58 2.47 9.66 -2.43
N TRP A 59 2.57 9.15 -1.21
CA TRP A 59 3.36 7.93 -0.94
C TRP A 59 2.77 6.69 -1.61
N LEU A 60 1.44 6.55 -1.58
CA LEU A 60 0.76 5.45 -2.27
C LEU A 60 0.91 5.52 -3.78
N TRP A 61 0.96 6.72 -4.37
CA TRP A 61 1.23 6.91 -5.80
C TRP A 61 2.62 6.44 -6.19
N ILE A 62 3.64 6.72 -5.38
CA ILE A 62 5.01 6.24 -5.63
C ILE A 62 5.03 4.71 -5.69
N VAL A 63 4.37 4.04 -4.73
CA VAL A 63 4.27 2.57 -4.71
C VAL A 63 3.48 2.06 -5.91
N LEU A 64 2.35 2.66 -6.23
CA LEU A 64 1.51 2.26 -7.36
C LEU A 64 2.27 2.35 -8.68
N VAL A 65 2.96 3.46 -8.92
CA VAL A 65 3.75 3.66 -10.15
C VAL A 65 4.90 2.65 -10.21
N GLY A 66 5.65 2.47 -9.11
CA GLY A 66 6.73 1.49 -9.07
C GLY A 66 6.25 0.07 -9.35
N LEU A 67 5.12 -0.32 -8.75
CA LEU A 67 4.50 -1.62 -8.95
C LEU A 67 3.99 -1.82 -10.39
N PHE A 68 3.34 -0.80 -10.94
CA PHE A 68 2.89 -0.80 -12.33
C PHE A 68 4.06 -0.93 -13.30
N LEU A 69 5.11 -0.11 -13.13
CA LEU A 69 6.30 -0.15 -13.99
C LEU A 69 7.01 -1.50 -13.88
N SER A 70 7.19 -2.04 -12.68
CA SER A 70 7.76 -3.37 -12.47
C SER A 70 6.97 -4.45 -13.23
N GLY A 71 5.64 -4.44 -13.12
CA GLY A 71 4.78 -5.35 -13.88
C GLY A 71 4.86 -5.14 -15.39
N ALA A 72 4.84 -3.89 -15.85
CA ALA A 72 4.88 -3.56 -17.26
C ALA A 72 6.20 -3.99 -17.93
N THR A 73 7.34 -3.88 -17.23
CA THR A 73 8.65 -4.29 -17.75
C THR A 73 8.78 -5.80 -17.96
N ALA A 74 7.93 -6.61 -17.34
CA ALA A 74 7.95 -8.05 -17.49
C ALA A 74 7.41 -8.52 -18.87
N PHE A 75 6.61 -7.71 -19.57
CA PHE A 75 6.10 -8.08 -20.90
C PHE A 75 7.20 -8.07 -21.98
N PRO A 76 7.92 -6.96 -22.23
CA PRO A 76 9.02 -6.94 -23.21
C PRO A 76 10.38 -7.28 -22.58
N LEU A 77 10.43 -8.21 -21.61
CA LEU A 77 11.63 -8.43 -20.78
C LEU A 77 12.90 -8.68 -21.60
N GLU A 78 12.82 -9.47 -22.66
CA GLU A 78 13.96 -9.76 -23.55
C GLU A 78 14.51 -8.47 -24.21
N ILE A 79 13.60 -7.63 -24.70
CA ILE A 79 13.95 -6.36 -25.36
C ILE A 79 14.61 -5.42 -24.34
N GLU A 80 14.03 -5.28 -23.15
CA GLU A 80 14.57 -4.45 -22.07
C GLU A 80 15.98 -4.90 -21.67
N VAL A 81 16.20 -6.20 -21.48
CA VAL A 81 17.52 -6.74 -21.15
C VAL A 81 18.52 -6.50 -22.30
N ARG A 82 18.09 -6.59 -23.56
CA ARG A 82 18.94 -6.27 -24.71
C ARG A 82 19.37 -4.80 -24.73
N TRP A 83 18.48 -3.87 -24.38
CA TRP A 83 18.84 -2.46 -24.23
C TRP A 83 19.78 -2.24 -23.06
N LEU A 84 19.53 -2.90 -21.93
CA LEU A 84 20.39 -2.85 -20.75
C LEU A 84 21.81 -3.33 -21.07
N LEU A 85 21.97 -4.43 -21.81
CA LEU A 85 23.28 -4.91 -22.25
C LEU A 85 24.06 -3.85 -23.04
N ARG A 86 23.43 -3.28 -24.07
CA ARG A 86 24.06 -2.21 -24.87
C ARG A 86 24.49 -1.00 -24.04
N ALA A 87 23.71 -0.68 -23.01
CA ALA A 87 24.04 0.41 -22.09
C ALA A 87 25.19 0.04 -21.13
N LEU A 88 25.36 -1.23 -20.81
CA LEU A 88 26.41 -1.75 -19.93
C LEU A 88 27.71 -2.14 -20.67
N ASP A 89 27.68 -2.27 -22.00
CA ASP A 89 28.88 -2.56 -22.82
C ASP A 89 30.10 -1.71 -22.46
N PRO A 90 29.98 -0.37 -22.22
CA PRO A 90 31.14 0.44 -21.86
C PRO A 90 31.73 0.11 -20.48
N LEU A 91 30.94 -0.51 -19.59
CA LEU A 91 31.35 -0.90 -18.23
C LEU A 91 31.79 -2.37 -18.15
N ALA A 92 31.84 -3.10 -19.27
CA ALA A 92 32.16 -4.53 -19.28
C ALA A 92 33.53 -4.85 -18.68
N ALA A 93 34.51 -3.95 -18.84
CA ALA A 93 35.83 -4.10 -18.25
C ALA A 93 35.85 -3.88 -16.73
N ASP A 94 35.03 -2.94 -16.22
CA ASP A 94 35.00 -2.56 -14.81
C ASP A 94 34.11 -3.49 -13.97
N LEU A 95 33.02 -4.00 -14.57
CA LEU A 95 32.02 -4.85 -13.92
C LEU A 95 31.77 -6.16 -14.70
N PRO A 96 32.81 -6.98 -14.94
CA PRO A 96 32.70 -8.16 -15.81
C PRO A 96 31.71 -9.21 -15.28
N ALA A 97 31.58 -9.34 -13.96
CA ALA A 97 30.65 -10.27 -13.34
C ALA A 97 29.18 -9.85 -13.53
N LEU A 98 28.89 -8.55 -13.50
CA LEU A 98 27.53 -8.03 -13.73
C LEU A 98 27.16 -8.20 -15.20
N VAL A 99 28.01 -7.73 -16.11
CA VAL A 99 27.75 -7.80 -17.55
C VAL A 99 27.60 -9.25 -18.01
N GLY A 100 28.53 -10.14 -17.61
CA GLY A 100 28.43 -11.56 -17.93
C GLY A 100 27.18 -12.25 -17.35
N TRP A 101 26.67 -11.77 -16.21
CA TRP A 101 25.38 -12.24 -15.69
C TRP A 101 24.20 -11.77 -16.55
N ILE A 102 24.14 -10.48 -16.91
CA ILE A 102 23.08 -9.97 -17.79
C ILE A 102 23.12 -10.66 -19.16
N GLU A 103 24.31 -10.93 -19.71
CA GLU A 103 24.47 -11.66 -20.98
C GLU A 103 23.90 -13.07 -20.89
N ARG A 104 24.15 -13.77 -19.78
CA ARG A 104 23.57 -15.09 -19.51
C ARG A 104 22.05 -15.01 -19.42
N VAL A 105 21.51 -14.01 -18.73
CA VAL A 105 20.05 -13.80 -18.62
C VAL A 105 19.44 -13.54 -20.00
N HIS A 106 20.03 -12.64 -20.80
CA HIS A 106 19.58 -12.36 -22.17
C HIS A 106 19.60 -13.61 -23.04
N THR A 107 20.71 -14.36 -23.03
CA THR A 107 20.84 -15.60 -23.80
C THR A 107 19.77 -16.61 -23.38
N GLY A 108 19.54 -16.78 -22.07
CA GLY A 108 18.49 -17.65 -21.56
C GLY A 108 17.08 -17.23 -21.98
N LEU A 109 16.79 -15.92 -22.01
CA LEU A 109 15.49 -15.39 -22.47
C LEU A 109 15.27 -15.66 -23.97
N VAL A 110 16.29 -15.39 -24.81
CA VAL A 110 16.22 -15.63 -26.25
C VAL A 110 16.04 -17.13 -26.54
N GLU A 111 16.90 -17.99 -26.00
CA GLU A 111 16.82 -19.44 -26.24
C GLU A 111 15.51 -20.04 -25.73
N THR A 112 15.00 -19.56 -24.58
CA THR A 112 13.70 -20.00 -24.05
C THR A 112 12.55 -19.51 -24.93
N GLY A 113 12.59 -18.26 -25.39
CA GLY A 113 11.57 -17.71 -26.29
C GLY A 113 11.51 -18.48 -27.61
N ASP A 114 12.67 -18.85 -28.17
CA ASP A 114 12.76 -19.57 -29.44
C ASP A 114 12.37 -21.05 -29.31
N ARG A 115 12.83 -21.74 -28.25
CA ARG A 115 12.65 -23.20 -28.09
C ARG A 115 11.42 -23.58 -27.28
N TYR A 116 11.03 -22.76 -26.31
CA TYR A 116 9.98 -23.03 -25.34
C TYR A 116 9.10 -21.78 -25.09
N PRO A 117 8.46 -21.20 -26.12
CA PRO A 117 7.74 -19.92 -26.01
C PRO A 117 6.62 -19.94 -24.96
N PHE A 118 6.01 -21.10 -24.70
CA PHE A 118 4.98 -21.25 -23.66
C PHE A 118 5.48 -20.91 -22.25
N MET A 119 6.79 -20.97 -21.99
CA MET A 119 7.38 -20.60 -20.69
C MET A 119 7.26 -19.10 -20.42
N LEU A 120 7.23 -18.26 -21.47
CA LEU A 120 7.05 -16.81 -21.34
C LEU A 120 5.67 -16.45 -20.77
N TYR A 121 4.68 -17.34 -20.90
CA TYR A 121 3.38 -17.17 -20.29
C TYR A 121 3.45 -17.10 -18.75
N GLY A 122 4.45 -17.72 -18.12
CA GLY A 122 4.71 -17.56 -16.69
C GLY A 122 5.07 -16.11 -16.33
N THR A 123 5.83 -15.44 -17.18
CA THR A 123 6.18 -14.03 -17.04
C THR A 123 4.96 -13.13 -17.23
N ASP A 124 4.06 -13.46 -18.17
CA ASP A 124 2.80 -12.73 -18.37
C ASP A 124 1.90 -12.78 -17.12
N TRP A 125 1.82 -13.95 -16.46
CA TRP A 125 1.08 -14.07 -15.21
C TRP A 125 1.70 -13.26 -14.08
N LEU A 126 3.03 -13.23 -13.99
CA LEU A 126 3.74 -12.40 -13.02
C LEU A 126 3.47 -10.91 -13.27
N ALA A 127 3.53 -10.47 -14.53
CA ALA A 127 3.20 -9.11 -14.94
C ALA A 127 1.76 -8.76 -14.54
N PHE A 128 0.81 -9.65 -14.85
CA PHE A 128 -0.59 -9.48 -14.50
C PHE A 128 -0.81 -9.35 -12.99
N ALA A 129 -0.12 -10.15 -12.17
CA ALA A 129 -0.23 -10.06 -10.71
C ALA A 129 0.17 -8.67 -10.19
N HIS A 130 1.22 -8.07 -10.75
CA HIS A 130 1.64 -6.70 -10.40
C HIS A 130 0.58 -5.66 -10.79
N LEU A 131 -0.04 -5.81 -11.96
CA LEU A 131 -1.13 -4.93 -12.41
C LEU A 131 -2.36 -5.05 -11.51
N VAL A 132 -2.75 -6.28 -11.12
CA VAL A 132 -3.86 -6.52 -10.19
C VAL A 132 -3.57 -5.89 -8.83
N LEU A 133 -2.35 -6.03 -8.31
CA LEU A 133 -1.94 -5.37 -7.08
C LEU A 133 -1.99 -3.84 -7.22
N ALA A 134 -1.54 -3.27 -8.35
CA ALA A 134 -1.62 -1.84 -8.61
C ALA A 134 -3.07 -1.33 -8.62
N VAL A 135 -3.99 -2.11 -9.19
CA VAL A 135 -5.43 -1.84 -9.14
C VAL A 135 -5.96 -1.92 -7.71
N ALA A 136 -5.51 -2.87 -6.89
CA ALA A 136 -5.91 -2.96 -5.49
C ALA A 136 -5.51 -1.70 -4.69
N PHE A 137 -4.35 -1.10 -5.00
CA PHE A 137 -3.89 0.16 -4.40
C PHE A 137 -4.76 1.37 -4.77
N TRP A 138 -5.64 1.26 -5.77
CA TRP A 138 -6.61 2.30 -6.11
C TRP A 138 -7.64 2.53 -4.98
N GLY A 139 -7.97 1.50 -4.20
CA GLY A 139 -8.86 1.62 -3.03
C GLY A 139 -8.31 2.59 -1.98
N PRO A 140 -7.09 2.37 -1.46
CA PRO A 140 -6.38 3.30 -0.57
C PRO A 140 -6.19 4.71 -1.12
N LEU A 141 -6.03 4.88 -2.44
CA LEU A 141 -5.93 6.22 -3.04
C LEU A 141 -7.24 7.02 -2.91
N ARG A 142 -8.39 6.36 -3.01
CA ARG A 142 -9.70 6.99 -2.81
C ARG A 142 -10.01 7.20 -1.34
N ASP A 143 -9.95 6.14 -0.54
CA ASP A 143 -10.23 6.17 0.89
C ASP A 143 -9.19 5.34 1.66
N PRO A 144 -8.12 6.00 2.15
CA PRO A 144 -7.01 5.29 2.79
C PRO A 144 -7.35 4.75 4.17
N VAL A 145 -8.35 5.33 4.87
CA VAL A 145 -8.76 4.88 6.21
C VAL A 145 -9.54 3.59 6.11
N ARG A 146 -10.56 3.54 5.24
CA ARG A 146 -11.36 2.31 5.05
C ARG A 146 -10.56 1.16 4.44
N ASN A 147 -9.52 1.46 3.67
CA ASN A 147 -8.72 0.46 2.95
C ASN A 147 -7.31 0.28 3.54
N VAL A 148 -7.09 0.59 4.83
CA VAL A 148 -5.79 0.47 5.49
C VAL A 148 -5.18 -0.93 5.39
N TRP A 149 -6.03 -1.96 5.29
CA TRP A 149 -5.58 -3.35 5.13
C TRP A 149 -4.74 -3.56 3.87
N VAL A 150 -5.04 -2.88 2.76
CA VAL A 150 -4.24 -3.01 1.51
C VAL A 150 -2.83 -2.47 1.72
N VAL A 151 -2.68 -1.40 2.51
CA VAL A 151 -1.35 -0.86 2.88
C VAL A 151 -0.59 -1.85 3.75
N GLN A 152 -1.27 -2.52 4.69
CA GLN A 152 -0.67 -3.57 5.51
C GLN A 152 -0.26 -4.79 4.68
N LEU A 153 -1.12 -5.23 3.75
CA LEU A 153 -0.79 -6.27 2.79
C LEU A 153 0.47 -5.93 2.00
N GLY A 154 0.61 -4.68 1.54
CA GLY A 154 1.82 -4.22 0.87
C GLY A 154 3.08 -4.33 1.75
N MET A 155 2.99 -3.97 3.03
CA MET A 155 4.10 -4.13 3.98
C MET A 155 4.44 -5.60 4.23
N ILE A 156 3.43 -6.47 4.34
CA ILE A 156 3.62 -7.93 4.46
C ILE A 156 4.27 -8.49 3.20
N ALA A 157 3.86 -8.04 2.02
CA ALA A 157 4.47 -8.45 0.75
C ALA A 157 5.95 -8.03 0.70
N CYS A 158 6.29 -6.82 1.15
CA CYS A 158 7.69 -6.38 1.27
C CYS A 158 8.50 -7.29 2.21
N ALA A 159 7.92 -7.67 3.36
CA ALA A 159 8.58 -8.61 4.27
C ALA A 159 8.73 -10.01 3.65
N GLY A 160 7.77 -10.45 2.82
CA GLY A 160 7.79 -11.72 2.11
C GLY A 160 8.84 -11.80 0.98
N ILE A 161 9.24 -10.67 0.39
CA ILE A 161 10.33 -10.61 -0.60
C ILE A 161 11.65 -11.07 0.03
N VAL A 162 11.90 -10.76 1.30
CA VAL A 162 13.16 -11.09 1.99
C VAL A 162 13.45 -12.60 2.02
N PRO A 163 12.57 -13.47 2.58
CA PRO A 163 12.80 -14.91 2.56
C PRO A 163 12.76 -15.46 1.14
N LEU A 164 11.91 -14.95 0.24
CA LEU A 164 11.85 -15.39 -1.14
C LEU A 164 13.22 -15.22 -1.83
N ALA A 165 13.80 -14.01 -1.76
CA ALA A 165 15.07 -13.69 -2.40
C ALA A 165 16.23 -14.50 -1.78
N LEU A 166 16.29 -14.57 -0.45
CA LEU A 166 17.38 -15.24 0.26
C LEU A 166 17.34 -16.77 0.18
N ILE A 167 16.18 -17.37 -0.07
CA ILE A 167 16.03 -18.84 -0.18
C ILE A 167 16.02 -19.26 -1.66
N CYS A 168 15.14 -18.67 -2.47
CA CYS A 168 14.99 -19.08 -3.87
C CYS A 168 16.13 -18.60 -4.75
N GLY A 169 16.80 -17.49 -4.40
CA GLY A 169 17.98 -17.01 -5.12
C GLY A 169 19.10 -18.06 -5.17
N PRO A 170 19.60 -18.52 -4.00
CA PRO A 170 20.61 -19.58 -3.96
C PRO A 170 20.17 -20.90 -4.58
N ILE A 171 18.89 -21.30 -4.42
CA ILE A 171 18.35 -22.53 -5.03
C ILE A 171 18.40 -22.48 -6.57
N ARG A 172 18.34 -21.29 -7.16
CA ARG A 172 18.35 -21.06 -8.62
C ARG A 172 19.70 -20.54 -9.13
N ASP A 173 20.76 -20.65 -8.31
CA ASP A 173 22.11 -20.18 -8.65
C ASP A 173 22.18 -18.69 -9.05
N ILE A 174 21.32 -17.86 -8.45
CA ILE A 174 21.30 -16.40 -8.69
C ILE A 174 22.49 -15.75 -7.96
N PRO A 175 23.27 -14.87 -8.61
CA PRO A 175 24.38 -14.18 -7.97
C PRO A 175 23.95 -13.29 -6.82
N TRP A 176 24.79 -13.17 -5.80
CA TRP A 176 24.42 -12.45 -4.58
C TRP A 176 24.13 -10.96 -4.85
N PHE A 177 24.88 -10.31 -5.74
CA PHE A 177 24.58 -8.93 -6.12
C PHE A 177 23.21 -8.75 -6.76
N TRP A 178 22.67 -9.76 -7.45
CA TRP A 178 21.35 -9.71 -8.05
C TRP A 178 20.24 -9.84 -7.01
N THR A 179 20.42 -10.72 -6.03
CA THR A 179 19.47 -10.81 -4.91
C THR A 179 19.44 -9.51 -4.10
N LEU A 180 20.54 -8.74 -4.03
CA LEU A 180 20.51 -7.38 -3.45
C LEU A 180 19.61 -6.43 -4.25
N VAL A 181 19.56 -6.57 -5.58
CA VAL A 181 18.59 -5.86 -6.43
C VAL A 181 17.17 -6.29 -6.07
N ASP A 182 16.90 -7.58 -5.92
CA ASP A 182 15.57 -8.08 -5.51
C ASP A 182 15.13 -7.52 -4.15
N LEU A 183 16.04 -7.49 -3.16
CA LEU A 183 15.78 -6.93 -1.84
C LEU A 183 15.57 -5.41 -1.87
N SER A 184 16.17 -4.71 -2.83
CA SER A 184 16.01 -3.26 -2.96
C SER A 184 14.56 -2.84 -3.25
N PHE A 185 13.75 -3.69 -3.90
CA PHE A 185 12.33 -3.43 -4.09
C PHE A 185 11.56 -3.37 -2.77
N ALA A 186 11.84 -4.30 -1.86
CA ALA A 186 11.24 -4.29 -0.52
C ALA A 186 11.67 -3.06 0.27
N VAL A 187 12.97 -2.73 0.23
CA VAL A 187 13.52 -1.55 0.92
C VAL A 187 12.99 -0.24 0.31
N GLY A 188 12.73 -0.19 -0.99
CA GLY A 188 12.17 0.98 -1.67
C GLY A 188 10.67 1.16 -1.39
N ALA A 189 9.89 0.09 -1.37
CA ALA A 189 8.44 0.15 -1.21
C ALA A 189 7.99 0.24 0.27
N PHE A 190 8.74 -0.35 1.21
CA PHE A 190 8.33 -0.41 2.61
C PHE A 190 8.25 0.97 3.28
N PRO A 191 9.22 1.90 3.15
CA PRO A 191 9.14 3.20 3.82
C PRO A 191 7.94 4.06 3.37
N PRO A 192 7.62 4.20 2.06
CA PRO A 192 6.40 4.87 1.62
C PRO A 192 5.13 4.29 2.25
N LEU A 193 5.01 2.95 2.29
CA LEU A 193 3.85 2.28 2.88
C LEU A 193 3.77 2.50 4.39
N TRP A 194 4.91 2.43 5.08
CA TRP A 194 4.98 2.69 6.52
C TRP A 194 4.59 4.13 6.87
N PHE A 195 5.08 5.12 6.12
CA PHE A 195 4.70 6.51 6.31
C PHE A 195 3.22 6.75 6.04
N ALA A 196 2.68 6.18 4.94
CA ALA A 196 1.25 6.22 4.66
C ALA A 196 0.43 5.62 5.81
N TYR A 197 0.83 4.44 6.31
CA TYR A 197 0.19 3.77 7.43
C TYR A 197 0.19 4.62 8.70
N ARG A 198 1.32 5.24 9.06
CA ARG A 198 1.40 6.12 10.24
C ARG A 198 0.44 7.31 10.14
N HIS A 199 0.32 7.93 8.96
CA HIS A 199 -0.60 9.03 8.76
C HIS A 199 -2.07 8.57 8.82
N ILE A 200 -2.39 7.39 8.28
CA ILE A 200 -3.73 6.80 8.36
C ILE A 200 -4.12 6.58 9.83
N ARG A 201 -3.25 5.94 10.61
CA ARG A 201 -3.48 5.69 12.05
C ARG A 201 -3.67 6.98 12.85
N ALA A 202 -2.96 8.05 12.48
CA ALA A 202 -3.13 9.36 13.12
C ALA A 202 -4.51 9.97 12.83
N ILE A 203 -5.01 9.84 11.59
CA ILE A 203 -6.36 10.31 11.22
C ILE A 203 -7.42 9.50 11.97
N GLU A 204 -7.28 8.17 12.05
CA GLU A 204 -8.20 7.31 12.80
C GLU A 204 -8.24 7.69 14.28
N ALA A 205 -7.09 7.95 14.90
CA ALA A 205 -7.02 8.36 16.31
C ALA A 205 -7.68 9.73 16.56
N ALA A 206 -7.54 10.67 15.61
CA ALA A 206 -8.19 11.98 15.70
C ALA A 206 -9.71 11.94 15.47
N GLY A 207 -10.19 10.96 14.68
CA GLY A 207 -11.61 10.77 14.38
C GLY A 207 -12.37 9.83 15.35
N ALA A 208 -11.67 9.14 16.25
CA ALA A 208 -12.30 8.25 17.21
C ALA A 208 -13.08 9.06 18.27
N PRO A 209 -14.39 8.78 18.49
CA PRO A 209 -15.13 9.44 19.56
C PRO A 209 -14.50 9.10 20.91
N ALA A 210 -14.31 10.13 21.76
CA ALA A 210 -13.85 9.92 23.13
C ALA A 210 -14.76 8.91 23.83
N ALA A 211 -14.18 7.80 24.31
CA ALA A 211 -14.93 6.81 25.05
C ALA A 211 -15.63 7.51 26.24
N PRO A 212 -16.95 7.36 26.42
CA PRO A 212 -17.62 7.95 27.57
C PRO A 212 -16.97 7.43 28.85
N PRO A 213 -16.77 8.29 29.87
CA PRO A 213 -16.18 7.86 31.13
C PRO A 213 -17.00 6.68 31.67
N VAL A 214 -16.32 5.57 31.96
CA VAL A 214 -16.93 4.41 32.60
C VAL A 214 -17.46 4.87 33.94
N SER A 215 -18.77 5.07 34.05
CA SER A 215 -19.44 5.34 35.31
C SER A 215 -19.23 4.13 36.22
N ALA A 216 -18.53 4.34 37.34
CA ALA A 216 -18.31 3.31 38.35
C ALA A 216 -19.68 2.73 38.80
N PRO A 217 -19.77 1.41 39.04
CA PRO A 217 -21.01 0.82 39.54
C PRO A 217 -21.38 1.46 40.88
N ALA A 218 -22.62 1.95 40.97
CA ALA A 218 -23.19 2.39 42.23
C ALA A 218 -23.21 1.20 43.20
N ALA A 219 -22.61 1.41 44.38
CA ALA A 219 -22.49 0.44 45.46
C ALA A 219 -23.83 0.12 46.11
#